data_AF-A0A8B8F6V9-F1
#
_entry.id   AF-A0A8B8F6V9-F1
#
_cell.length_a   1.000
_cell.length_b   1.000
_cell.length_c   1.000
_cell.angle_alpha   90.00
_cell.angle_beta   90.00
_cell.angle_gamma   90.00
#
_symmetry.space_group_name_H-M   'P 1'
#
loop_
_entity.id
_entity.type
_entity.pdbx_description
1 polymer ?
#
loop_
_entity_poly.entity_id
_entity_poly.type
_entity_poly.pdbx_seq_one_letter_code
_entity_poly.pdbx_strand_id
1 'polypeptide(L)'
;MNMHGDFRWVEPTLDGLVCVSDTSEVGRVYEVDISYPKDLHELHNDLPFLPENSVLPGSKLSKLMATLGSRKNYVVHYLNLKQAVANKLKVNKVHRVFEFRQSAWLAQYINLNTGMRQKAVNDFEKDFYKLMNNSVFGKTMESVRKRMHMELVSSDTRVQKLINKTTCKDCKYYGDNLVAITLENKIIKFDKLIYIECLRYWKSASH
;
A
#
# COMPACT_ATOMS: atom_id res chain seq x y z
N MET A 1 12.10 0.61 -2.09
CA MET A 1 12.38 -0.58 -2.90
C MET A 1 11.07 -1.19 -3.35
N ASN A 2 11.08 -1.81 -4.52
CA ASN A 2 9.89 -2.31 -5.17
C ASN A 2 9.99 -3.82 -5.33
N MET A 3 8.94 -4.52 -4.93
CA MET A 3 8.78 -5.96 -5.09
C MET A 3 8.60 -6.32 -6.58
N HIS A 4 9.41 -7.26 -7.08
CA HIS A 4 9.37 -7.76 -8.45
C HIS A 4 9.78 -9.24 -8.49
N GLY A 5 8.80 -10.15 -8.48
CA GLY A 5 9.00 -11.57 -8.79
C GLY A 5 9.56 -12.46 -7.67
N ASP A 6 9.73 -13.74 -8.03
CA ASP A 6 10.29 -14.83 -7.20
C ASP A 6 9.62 -14.99 -5.83
N PHE A 7 8.29 -15.00 -5.86
CA PHE A 7 7.43 -15.16 -4.71
C PHE A 7 7.48 -16.57 -4.13
N ARG A 8 7.91 -16.71 -2.88
CA ARG A 8 7.92 -18.00 -2.18
C ARG A 8 7.63 -17.88 -0.70
N TRP A 9 6.97 -18.90 -0.16
CA TRP A 9 6.86 -19.07 1.29
C TRP A 9 8.18 -19.64 1.82
N VAL A 10 8.65 -19.09 2.94
CA VAL A 10 9.85 -19.57 3.63
C VAL A 10 9.49 -19.95 5.06
N GLU A 11 10.43 -20.59 5.76
CA GLU A 11 10.23 -20.99 7.15
C GLU A 11 9.86 -19.79 8.02
N PRO A 12 8.86 -19.94 8.93
CA PRO A 12 8.36 -18.86 9.76
C PRO A 12 9.29 -18.58 10.95
N THR A 13 10.55 -18.21 10.67
CA THR A 13 11.55 -17.85 11.68
C THR A 13 11.99 -16.39 11.55
N LEU A 14 12.53 -15.84 12.64
CA LEU A 14 13.08 -14.47 12.66
C LEU A 14 14.53 -14.40 12.18
N ASP A 15 15.19 -15.53 11.92
CA ASP A 15 16.64 -15.58 11.68
C ASP A 15 17.05 -14.71 10.49
N GLY A 16 16.26 -14.72 9.42
CA GLY A 16 16.52 -13.86 8.26
C GLY A 16 15.97 -12.44 8.37
N LEU A 17 15.48 -11.99 9.52
CA LEU A 17 15.17 -10.57 9.75
C LEU A 17 16.46 -9.76 9.99
N VAL A 18 17.43 -10.35 10.70
CA VAL A 18 18.69 -9.69 11.06
C VAL A 18 19.71 -9.76 9.91
N CYS A 19 19.74 -10.88 9.18
CA CYS A 19 20.72 -11.12 8.10
C CYS A 19 20.43 -10.32 6.82
N VAL A 20 19.20 -9.85 6.61
CA VAL A 20 18.84 -9.13 5.39
C VAL A 20 19.24 -7.66 5.52
N SER A 21 20.14 -7.22 4.65
CA SER A 21 20.56 -5.83 4.57
C SER A 21 19.42 -4.94 4.08
N ASP A 22 19.48 -3.66 4.43
CA ASP A 22 18.45 -2.69 4.04
C ASP A 22 18.39 -2.45 2.52
N THR A 23 19.41 -2.91 1.81
CA THR A 23 19.53 -2.82 0.35
C THR A 23 19.54 -4.18 -0.34
N SER A 24 19.15 -5.25 0.37
CA SER A 24 19.14 -6.59 -0.20
C SER A 24 18.18 -6.68 -1.39
N GLU A 25 18.58 -7.43 -2.41
CA GLU A 25 17.72 -7.81 -3.53
C GLU A 25 16.59 -8.75 -3.10
N VAL A 26 16.65 -9.29 -1.88
CA VAL A 26 15.63 -10.14 -1.30
C VAL A 26 14.89 -9.38 -0.21
N GLY A 27 13.57 -9.25 -0.39
CA GLY A 27 12.66 -8.68 0.60
C GLY A 27 11.81 -9.76 1.25
N ARG A 28 11.31 -9.48 2.46
CA ARG A 28 10.38 -10.36 3.18
C ARG A 28 9.19 -9.59 3.74
N VAL A 29 8.02 -10.23 3.75
CA VAL A 29 6.83 -9.81 4.49
C VAL A 29 6.57 -10.85 5.57
N TYR A 30 6.38 -10.38 6.79
CA TYR A 30 6.14 -11.21 7.97
C TYR A 30 4.70 -11.05 8.42
N GLU A 31 4.05 -12.15 8.77
CA GLU A 31 2.80 -12.16 9.52
C GLU A 31 3.09 -12.60 10.95
N VAL A 32 2.95 -11.67 11.90
CA VAL A 32 3.48 -11.82 13.26
C VAL A 32 2.51 -11.32 14.33
N ASP A 33 2.62 -11.90 15.52
CA ASP A 33 2.04 -11.34 16.75
C ASP A 33 3.11 -10.52 17.47
N ILE A 34 2.78 -9.28 17.84
CA ILE A 34 3.71 -8.33 18.45
C ILE A 34 3.10 -7.77 19.72
N SER A 35 3.85 -7.81 20.81
CA SER A 35 3.51 -7.12 22.06
C SER A 35 4.19 -5.76 22.13
N TYR A 36 3.46 -4.79 22.69
CA TYR A 36 3.93 -3.44 22.95
C TYR A 36 4.13 -3.27 24.46
N PRO A 37 5.37 -3.38 24.97
CA PRO A 37 5.63 -3.21 26.40
C PRO A 37 5.13 -1.86 26.91
N LYS A 38 4.49 -1.86 28.09
CA LYS A 38 3.95 -0.63 28.71
C LYS A 38 5.04 0.41 28.97
N ASP A 39 6.25 -0.04 29.28
CA ASP A 39 7.40 0.82 29.55
C ASP A 39 7.82 1.66 28.33
N LEU A 40 7.35 1.31 27.12
CA LEU A 40 7.59 2.07 25.89
C LEU A 40 6.45 3.03 25.54
N HIS A 41 5.35 3.04 26.32
CA HIS A 41 4.16 3.82 26.00
C HIS A 41 4.43 5.32 26.06
N GLU A 42 5.14 5.77 27.10
CA GLU A 42 5.55 7.17 27.21
C GLU A 42 6.53 7.56 26.10
N LEU A 43 7.55 6.73 25.84
CA LEU A 43 8.57 7.01 24.84
C LEU A 43 8.01 7.08 23.41
N HIS A 44 6.99 6.29 23.10
CA HIS A 44 6.43 6.18 21.76
C HIS A 44 5.04 6.82 21.64
N ASN A 45 4.63 7.66 22.58
CA ASN A 45 3.28 8.22 22.62
C ASN A 45 2.96 9.05 21.36
N ASP A 46 3.95 9.79 20.85
CA ASP A 46 3.77 10.68 19.69
C ASP A 46 3.79 9.91 18.35
N LEU A 47 4.59 8.83 18.28
CA LEU A 47 4.74 8.05 17.06
C LEU A 47 4.76 6.53 17.33
N PRO A 48 3.60 5.93 17.68
CA PRO A 48 3.50 4.49 17.86
C PRO A 48 3.87 3.71 16.59
N PHE A 49 4.64 2.63 16.77
CA PHE A 49 4.99 1.74 15.66
C PHE A 49 3.81 0.85 15.26
N LEU A 50 3.81 0.44 13.99
CA LEU A 50 2.87 -0.55 13.42
C LEU A 50 1.39 -0.14 13.58
N PRO A 51 0.99 1.00 12.97
CA PRO A 51 -0.40 1.44 13.00
C PRO A 51 -1.29 0.46 12.24
N GLU A 52 -2.53 0.28 12.71
CA GLU A 52 -3.49 -0.63 12.08
C GLU A 52 -4.69 0.14 11.54
N ASN A 53 -5.36 -0.40 10.52
CA ASN A 53 -6.62 0.17 10.07
C ASN A 53 -7.77 -0.44 10.88
N SER A 54 -8.51 0.37 11.62
CA SER A 54 -9.64 -0.08 12.44
C SER A 54 -10.81 0.89 12.42
N VAL A 55 -12.00 0.38 12.75
CA VAL A 55 -13.23 1.17 12.81
C VAL A 55 -13.48 1.54 14.27
N LEU A 56 -13.59 2.84 14.54
CA LEU A 56 -13.89 3.32 15.89
C LEU A 56 -15.33 2.97 16.29
N PRO A 57 -15.59 2.69 17.58
CA PRO A 57 -16.96 2.57 18.08
C PRO A 57 -17.79 3.79 17.71
N GLY A 58 -18.94 3.59 17.05
CA GLY A 58 -19.82 4.67 16.59
C GLY A 58 -19.47 5.28 15.23
N SER A 59 -18.39 4.83 14.56
CA SER A 59 -18.09 5.20 13.18
C SER A 59 -18.34 4.06 12.21
N LYS A 60 -18.66 4.40 10.95
CA LYS A 60 -18.67 3.45 9.82
C LYS A 60 -17.38 3.51 9.00
N LEU A 61 -16.48 4.45 9.32
CA LEU A 61 -15.28 4.71 8.56
C LEU A 61 -14.07 4.06 9.23
N SER A 62 -13.33 3.28 8.45
CA SER A 62 -12.05 2.72 8.84
C SER A 62 -10.98 3.80 8.80
N LYS A 63 -10.23 3.97 9.91
CA LYS A 63 -9.13 4.93 10.02
C LYS A 63 -7.84 4.21 10.36
N LEU A 64 -6.70 4.77 9.91
CA LEU A 64 -5.39 4.32 10.36
C LEU A 64 -5.16 4.80 11.78
N MET A 65 -5.02 3.86 12.70
CA MET A 65 -4.92 4.09 14.15
C MET A 65 -3.51 3.73 14.63
N ALA A 66 -2.79 4.73 15.11
CA ALA A 66 -1.52 4.55 15.82
C ALA A 66 -1.83 4.26 17.30
N THR A 67 -2.03 3.00 17.63
CA THR A 67 -2.28 2.58 19.02
C THR A 67 -1.07 1.85 19.60
N LEU A 68 -0.85 2.00 20.90
CA LEU A 68 0.18 1.31 21.67
C LEU A 68 -0.26 -0.11 22.09
N GLY A 69 -1.22 -0.68 21.37
CA GLY A 69 -1.80 -1.99 21.63
C GLY A 69 -0.95 -3.12 21.08
N SER A 70 -1.19 -4.33 21.59
CA SER A 70 -0.61 -5.54 20.99
C SER A 70 -1.27 -5.84 19.65
N ARG A 71 -0.48 -6.33 18.69
CA ARG A 71 -0.95 -6.70 17.35
C ARG A 71 -0.99 -8.22 17.20
N LYS A 72 -2.03 -8.74 16.54
CA LYS A 72 -2.14 -10.16 16.18
C LYS A 72 -2.27 -10.30 14.67
N ASN A 73 -1.65 -11.33 14.10
CA ASN A 73 -1.64 -11.61 12.65
C ASN A 73 -1.28 -10.37 11.81
N TYR A 74 -0.33 -9.56 12.28
CA TYR A 74 0.02 -8.31 11.65
C TYR A 74 0.97 -8.54 10.48
N VAL A 75 0.57 -8.10 9.30
CA VAL A 75 1.34 -8.24 8.07
C VAL A 75 2.24 -7.02 7.87
N VAL A 76 3.55 -7.23 7.87
CA VAL A 76 4.55 -6.15 7.89
C VAL A 76 5.75 -6.43 7.01
N HIS A 77 6.26 -5.40 6.34
CA HIS A 77 7.52 -5.47 5.61
C HIS A 77 8.71 -5.61 6.57
N TYR A 78 9.73 -6.39 6.19
CA TYR A 78 10.87 -6.70 7.05
C TYR A 78 11.59 -5.45 7.59
N LEU A 79 11.71 -4.36 6.82
CA LEU A 79 12.34 -3.12 7.28
C LEU A 79 11.58 -2.47 8.45
N ASN A 80 10.25 -2.44 8.34
CA ASN A 80 9.40 -1.86 9.38
C ASN A 80 9.42 -2.74 10.63
N LEU A 81 9.46 -4.07 10.46
CA LEU A 81 9.60 -5.01 11.56
C LEU A 81 10.98 -4.89 12.24
N LYS A 82 12.05 -4.79 11.46
CA LYS A 82 13.42 -4.57 11.95
C LYS A 82 13.51 -3.28 12.75
N GLN A 83 12.88 -2.20 12.27
CA GLN A 83 12.78 -0.93 12.99
C GLN A 83 11.99 -1.08 14.30
N ALA A 84 10.84 -1.75 14.28
CA ALA A 84 10.04 -2.00 15.48
C ALA A 84 10.83 -2.79 16.53
N VAL A 85 11.50 -3.87 16.13
CA VAL A 85 12.34 -4.71 17.00
C VAL A 85 13.53 -3.91 17.56
N ALA A 86 14.18 -3.08 16.73
CA ALA A 86 15.24 -2.18 17.17
C ALA A 86 14.76 -1.16 18.21
N ASN A 87 13.48 -0.78 18.18
CA ASN A 87 12.81 0.06 19.18
C ASN A 87 12.14 -0.78 20.28
N LYS A 88 12.66 -1.98 20.58
CA LYS A 88 12.28 -2.83 21.72
C LYS A 88 10.85 -3.40 21.67
N LEU A 89 10.16 -3.34 20.53
CA LEU A 89 8.91 -4.10 20.37
C LEU A 89 9.24 -5.60 20.35
N LYS A 90 8.39 -6.41 20.99
CA LYS A 90 8.64 -7.85 21.15
C LYS A 90 7.76 -8.63 20.19
N VAL A 91 8.39 -9.44 19.32
CA VAL A 91 7.68 -10.40 18.47
C VAL A 91 7.38 -11.64 19.31
N ASN A 92 6.10 -11.95 19.48
CA ASN A 92 5.65 -13.10 20.26
C ASN A 92 5.62 -14.37 19.41
N LYS A 93 5.16 -14.27 18.16
CA LYS A 93 5.00 -15.40 17.25
C LYS A 93 5.14 -14.97 15.80
N VAL A 94 5.81 -15.79 14.99
CA VAL A 94 5.81 -15.69 13.53
C VAL A 94 4.85 -16.76 12.99
N HIS A 95 3.84 -16.34 12.23
CA HIS A 95 2.88 -17.27 11.63
C HIS A 95 3.36 -17.70 10.25
N ARG A 96 3.73 -16.73 9.41
CA ARG A 96 4.14 -16.97 8.03
C ARG A 96 5.14 -15.92 7.57
N VAL A 97 6.03 -16.32 6.67
CA VAL A 97 7.00 -15.42 6.03
C VAL A 97 6.96 -15.61 4.53
N PHE A 98 6.83 -14.49 3.83
CA PHE A 98 6.73 -14.43 2.38
C PHE A 98 7.93 -13.69 1.82
N GLU A 99 8.73 -14.37 1.02
CA GLU A 99 9.96 -13.84 0.41
C GLU A 99 9.73 -13.49 -1.07
N PHE A 100 10.40 -12.45 -1.53
CA PHE A 100 10.31 -11.91 -2.89
C PHE A 100 11.58 -11.19 -3.28
N ARG A 101 11.78 -10.99 -4.59
CA ARG A 101 12.85 -10.10 -5.07
C ARG A 101 12.42 -8.65 -5.05
N GLN A 102 13.33 -7.75 -4.71
CA GLN A 102 13.11 -6.31 -4.68
C GLN A 102 14.29 -5.54 -5.26
N SER A 103 14.02 -4.40 -5.88
CA SER A 103 15.07 -3.52 -6.41
C SER A 103 14.65 -2.06 -6.35
N ALA A 104 15.63 -1.16 -6.47
CA ALA A 104 15.42 0.28 -6.52
C ALA A 104 15.25 0.78 -7.97
N TRP A 105 14.52 0.06 -8.82
CA TRP A 105 14.40 0.39 -10.25
C TRP A 105 13.79 1.78 -10.52
N LEU A 106 12.95 2.28 -9.62
CA LEU A 106 12.40 3.66 -9.69
C LEU A 106 13.41 4.76 -9.32
N ALA A 107 14.54 4.42 -8.70
CA ALA A 107 15.47 5.44 -8.19
C ALA A 107 16.00 6.33 -9.31
N GLN A 108 16.37 5.76 -10.46
CA GLN A 108 16.85 6.54 -11.61
C GLN A 108 15.79 7.52 -12.12
N TYR A 109 14.54 7.06 -12.20
CA TYR A 109 13.41 7.90 -12.62
C TYR A 109 13.12 9.04 -11.64
N ILE A 110 13.11 8.74 -10.35
CA ILE A 110 12.90 9.75 -9.29
C ILE A 110 14.04 10.77 -9.29
N ASN A 111 15.29 10.32 -9.41
CA ASN A 111 16.46 11.19 -9.45
C ASN A 111 16.43 12.11 -10.67
N LEU A 112 16.04 11.58 -11.84
CA LEU A 112 15.86 12.36 -13.06
C LEU A 112 14.82 13.47 -12.84
N ASN A 113 13.62 13.13 -12.36
CA ASN A 113 12.55 14.11 -12.12
C ASN A 113 12.92 15.13 -11.05
N THR A 114 13.62 14.72 -9.99
CA THR A 114 14.12 15.64 -8.97
C THR A 114 15.15 16.61 -9.56
N GLY A 115 16.07 16.13 -10.38
CA GLY A 115 17.05 16.98 -11.06
C GLY A 115 16.40 17.95 -12.05
N MET A 116 15.39 17.50 -12.80
CA MET A 116 14.63 18.37 -13.70
C MET A 116 13.81 19.41 -12.93
N ARG A 117 13.22 19.02 -11.79
CA ARG A 117 12.50 19.93 -10.89
C ARG A 117 13.40 21.02 -10.31
N GLN A 118 14.66 20.69 -9.99
CA GLN A 118 15.63 21.69 -9.51
C GLN A 118 16.04 22.68 -10.60
N LYS A 119 16.08 22.26 -11.87
CA LYS A 119 16.43 23.09 -13.03
C LYS A 119 15.25 23.92 -13.57
N ALA A 120 14.02 23.55 -13.21
CA ALA A 120 12.80 24.21 -13.67
C ALA A 120 12.77 25.68 -13.23
N VAL A 121 12.52 26.56 -14.20
CA VAL A 121 12.54 28.02 -14.00
C VAL A 121 11.20 28.52 -13.48
N ASN A 122 10.10 27.92 -13.95
CA ASN A 122 8.74 28.29 -13.60
C ASN A 122 8.10 27.28 -12.66
N ASP A 123 7.06 27.71 -11.95
CA ASP A 123 6.35 26.85 -10.98
C ASP A 123 5.55 25.74 -11.67
N PHE A 124 5.10 25.97 -12.92
CA PHE A 124 4.41 24.96 -13.71
C PHE A 124 5.26 23.70 -13.96
N GLU A 125 6.50 23.86 -14.41
CA GLU A 125 7.44 22.77 -14.64
C GLU A 125 7.83 22.06 -13.34
N LYS A 126 8.00 22.83 -12.25
CA LYS A 126 8.25 22.23 -10.93
C LYS A 126 7.10 21.33 -10.50
N ASP A 127 5.86 21.78 -10.69
CA ASP A 127 4.66 21.01 -10.39
C ASP A 127 4.48 19.82 -11.32
N PHE A 128 4.85 19.95 -12.59
CA PHE A 128 4.85 18.85 -13.54
C PHE A 128 5.76 17.70 -13.08
N TYR A 129 7.04 17.96 -12.78
CA TYR A 129 7.96 16.90 -12.32
C TYR A 129 7.60 16.33 -10.95
N LYS A 130 7.02 17.15 -10.06
CA LYS A 130 6.43 16.67 -8.80
C LYS A 130 5.28 15.71 -9.05
N LEU A 131 4.37 16.06 -9.97
CA LEU A 131 3.22 15.23 -10.33
C LEU A 131 3.65 13.90 -10.95
N MET A 132 4.70 13.89 -11.77
CA MET A 132 5.22 12.65 -12.37
C MET A 132 5.66 11.63 -11.30
N ASN A 133 6.40 12.09 -10.28
CA ASN A 133 6.78 11.22 -9.15
C ASN A 133 5.55 10.76 -8.33
N ASN A 134 4.63 11.68 -8.01
CA ASN A 134 3.43 11.36 -7.24
C ASN A 134 2.50 10.39 -7.97
N SER A 135 2.36 10.54 -9.29
CA SER A 135 1.48 9.71 -10.11
C SER A 135 1.96 8.27 -10.17
N VAL A 136 3.27 8.04 -10.33
CA VAL A 136 3.85 6.70 -10.34
C VAL A 136 3.67 6.04 -8.97
N PHE A 137 3.93 6.78 -7.89
CA PHE A 137 3.69 6.29 -6.52
C PHE A 137 2.21 5.90 -6.32
N GLY A 138 1.27 6.79 -6.63
CA GLY A 138 -0.16 6.52 -6.51
C GLY A 138 -0.61 5.32 -7.36
N LYS A 139 -0.04 5.17 -8.57
CA LYS A 139 -0.37 4.06 -9.46
C LYS A 139 0.10 2.70 -8.93
N THR A 140 1.25 2.66 -8.27
CA THR A 140 1.82 1.44 -7.67
C THR A 140 1.16 1.05 -6.35
N MET A 141 0.42 1.96 -5.70
CA MET A 141 -0.41 1.68 -4.52
C MET A 141 -1.88 1.41 -4.87
N GLU A 142 -2.24 1.44 -6.16
CA GLU A 142 -3.62 1.28 -6.60
C GLU A 142 -4.14 -0.13 -6.28
N SER A 143 -5.26 -0.20 -5.56
CA SER A 143 -5.93 -1.47 -5.30
C SER A 143 -6.67 -1.94 -6.55
N VAL A 144 -6.08 -2.90 -7.28
CA VAL A 144 -6.70 -3.52 -8.47
C VAL A 144 -8.06 -4.13 -8.14
N ARG A 145 -8.26 -4.62 -6.91
CA ARG A 145 -9.53 -5.20 -6.42
C ARG A 145 -10.68 -4.19 -6.36
N LYS A 146 -10.37 -2.91 -6.20
CA LYS A 146 -11.38 -1.84 -6.11
C LYS A 146 -11.72 -1.24 -7.48
N ARG A 147 -11.07 -1.68 -8.56
CA ARG A 147 -11.43 -1.22 -9.90
C ARG A 147 -12.84 -1.69 -10.22
N MET A 148 -13.65 -0.75 -10.67
CA MET A 148 -14.98 -1.02 -11.17
C MET A 148 -15.00 -0.81 -12.67
N HIS A 149 -15.72 -1.67 -13.38
CA HIS A 149 -15.98 -1.45 -14.79
C HIS A 149 -17.28 -0.66 -14.92
N MET A 150 -17.22 0.55 -15.47
CA MET A 150 -18.40 1.39 -15.66
C MET A 150 -18.64 1.57 -17.15
N GLU A 151 -19.88 1.37 -17.59
CA GLU A 151 -20.33 1.70 -18.94
C GLU A 151 -21.37 2.83 -18.86
N LEU A 152 -21.17 3.87 -19.67
CA LEU A 152 -22.17 4.91 -19.91
C LEU A 152 -22.99 4.52 -21.14
N VAL A 153 -24.30 4.43 -20.98
CA VAL A 153 -25.21 3.89 -21.99
C VAL A 153 -26.41 4.81 -22.16
N SER A 154 -26.75 5.12 -23.41
CA SER A 154 -27.92 5.94 -23.77
C SER A 154 -29.07 5.15 -24.38
N SER A 155 -28.88 3.86 -24.69
CA SER A 155 -29.91 3.01 -25.28
C SER A 155 -30.53 2.07 -24.24
N ASP A 156 -31.84 2.12 -24.09
CA ASP A 156 -32.60 1.26 -23.17
C ASP A 156 -32.38 -0.23 -23.43
N THR A 157 -32.26 -0.63 -24.70
CA THR A 157 -32.00 -2.03 -25.06
C THR A 157 -30.66 -2.53 -24.50
N ARG A 158 -29.65 -1.66 -24.45
CA ARG A 158 -28.31 -1.97 -23.94
C ARG A 158 -28.28 -1.91 -22.42
N VAL A 159 -29.04 -0.99 -21.81
CA VAL A 159 -29.25 -0.92 -20.36
C VAL A 159 -29.85 -2.24 -19.85
N GLN A 160 -30.95 -2.71 -20.45
CA GLN A 160 -31.59 -3.98 -20.10
C GLN A 160 -30.62 -5.17 -20.22
N LYS A 161 -29.83 -5.23 -21.30
CA LYS A 161 -28.80 -6.27 -21.48
C LYS A 161 -27.74 -6.25 -20.38
N LEU A 162 -27.37 -5.08 -19.87
CA LEU A 162 -26.34 -4.93 -18.84
C LEU A 162 -26.89 -5.21 -17.43
N ILE A 163 -28.11 -4.78 -17.12
CA ILE A 163 -28.80 -5.08 -15.86
C ILE A 163 -28.99 -6.60 -15.69
N ASN A 164 -29.33 -7.29 -16.77
CA ASN A 164 -29.51 -8.74 -16.74
C ASN A 164 -28.20 -9.54 -16.60
N LYS A 165 -27.03 -8.89 -16.67
CA LYS A 165 -25.77 -9.58 -16.37
C LYS A 165 -25.66 -9.80 -14.87
N THR A 166 -25.25 -11.00 -14.47
CA THR A 166 -24.93 -11.33 -13.07
C THR A 166 -23.80 -10.49 -12.46
N THR A 167 -23.11 -9.69 -13.27
CA THR A 167 -22.04 -8.78 -12.83
C THR A 167 -22.53 -7.37 -12.54
N CYS A 168 -23.80 -7.04 -12.82
CA CYS A 168 -24.33 -5.71 -12.57
C CYS A 168 -24.39 -5.44 -11.06
N LYS A 169 -23.74 -4.36 -10.62
CA LYS A 169 -23.68 -3.96 -9.21
C LYS A 169 -24.58 -2.77 -8.91
N ASP A 170 -24.53 -1.76 -9.76
CA ASP A 170 -25.23 -0.49 -9.54
C ASP A 170 -25.58 0.17 -10.87
N CYS A 171 -26.66 0.93 -10.88
CA CYS A 171 -27.19 1.63 -12.04
C CYS A 171 -27.57 3.05 -11.62
N LYS A 172 -26.97 4.06 -12.26
CA LYS A 172 -27.23 5.48 -11.97
C LYS A 172 -27.67 6.20 -13.22
N TYR A 173 -28.83 6.83 -13.14
CA TYR A 173 -29.39 7.65 -14.22
C TYR A 173 -28.81 9.06 -14.15
N TYR A 174 -28.34 9.54 -15.30
CA TYR A 174 -27.80 10.88 -15.52
C TYR A 174 -28.69 11.60 -16.53
N GLY A 175 -29.79 12.17 -16.05
CA GLY A 175 -30.83 12.74 -16.92
C GLY A 175 -31.59 11.65 -17.69
N ASP A 176 -32.30 12.06 -18.74
CA ASP A 176 -33.31 11.19 -19.37
C ASP A 176 -32.71 10.14 -20.31
N ASN A 177 -31.53 10.41 -20.90
CA ASN A 177 -30.96 9.61 -21.98
C ASN A 177 -29.57 9.04 -21.68
N LEU A 178 -29.13 9.05 -20.41
CA LEU A 178 -27.81 8.54 -20.06
C LEU A 178 -27.86 7.77 -18.74
N VAL A 179 -27.33 6.56 -18.75
CA VAL A 179 -27.31 5.66 -17.61
C VAL A 179 -25.89 5.14 -17.43
N ALA A 180 -25.33 5.31 -16.25
CA ALA A 180 -24.07 4.69 -15.85
C ALA A 180 -24.35 3.36 -15.17
N ILE A 181 -23.87 2.28 -15.76
CA ILE A 181 -23.99 0.94 -15.19
C ILE A 181 -22.61 0.50 -14.69
N THR A 182 -22.55 0.16 -13.42
CA THR A 182 -21.36 -0.37 -12.77
C THR A 182 -21.41 -1.89 -12.76
N LEU A 183 -20.37 -2.52 -13.31
CA LEU A 183 -20.18 -3.96 -13.35
C LEU A 183 -19.01 -4.37 -12.44
N GLU A 184 -19.20 -5.49 -11.75
CA GLU A 184 -18.15 -6.15 -10.99
C GLU A 184 -17.22 -6.95 -11.90
N ASN A 185 -15.92 -6.85 -11.60
CA ASN A 185 -14.89 -7.61 -12.29
C ASN A 185 -14.85 -9.05 -11.75
N LYS A 186 -15.33 -10.01 -12.55
CA LYS A 186 -15.30 -11.45 -12.21
C LYS A 186 -13.88 -12.01 -12.06
N ILE A 187 -12.95 -11.52 -12.87
CA ILE A 187 -11.56 -11.99 -12.90
C ILE A 187 -10.66 -10.79 -12.62
N ILE A 188 -9.89 -10.88 -11.54
CA ILE A 188 -8.92 -9.86 -11.15
C ILE A 188 -7.54 -10.40 -11.49
N LYS A 189 -6.89 -9.79 -12.48
CA LYS A 189 -5.50 -10.11 -12.84
C LYS A 189 -4.54 -9.23 -12.03
N PHE A 190 -3.62 -9.86 -11.30
CA PHE A 190 -2.57 -9.17 -10.55
C PHE A 190 -1.30 -9.07 -11.40
N ASP A 191 -1.34 -8.23 -12.44
CA ASP A 191 -0.24 -8.01 -13.40
C ASP A 191 0.48 -6.67 -13.20
N LYS A 192 0.29 -6.04 -12.03
CA LYS A 192 0.84 -4.71 -11.73
C LYS A 192 1.80 -4.76 -10.55
N LEU A 193 2.80 -3.88 -10.64
CA LEU A 193 3.77 -3.64 -9.57
C LEU A 193 3.06 -3.09 -8.33
N ILE A 194 3.35 -3.69 -7.17
CA ILE A 194 2.84 -3.27 -5.87
C ILE A 194 4.01 -2.65 -5.10
N TYR A 195 3.85 -1.38 -4.72
CA TYR A 195 4.81 -0.70 -3.86
C TYR A 195 4.49 -0.95 -2.38
N ILE A 196 5.48 -1.36 -1.60
CA ILE A 196 5.30 -1.76 -0.19
C ILE A 196 5.97 -0.80 0.81
N GLU A 197 6.80 0.16 0.37
CA GLU A 197 7.76 0.80 1.29
C GLU A 197 7.52 2.30 1.56
N CYS A 198 6.72 2.65 2.57
CA CYS A 198 6.43 4.05 2.91
C CYS A 198 7.32 4.68 4.00
N LEU A 199 8.42 4.05 4.44
CA LEU A 199 9.15 4.51 5.65
C LEU A 199 10.50 5.19 5.42
N ARG A 200 11.11 5.13 4.24
CA ARG A 200 12.41 5.80 3.99
C ARG A 200 12.33 7.30 3.71
N TYR A 201 11.17 7.81 3.26
CA TYR A 201 11.05 9.21 2.85
C TYR A 201 10.85 10.22 3.99
N TRP A 202 10.54 9.78 5.21
CA TRP A 202 10.28 10.72 6.32
C TRP A 202 11.54 11.12 7.10
N LYS A 203 12.64 10.35 7.00
CA LYS A 203 13.93 10.72 7.61
C LYS A 203 14.72 11.78 6.84
N SER A 204 14.40 12.05 5.57
CA SER A 204 15.10 13.08 4.79
C SER A 204 14.31 14.39 4.65
N ALA A 205 13.12 14.48 5.23
CA ALA A 205 12.24 15.65 5.12
C ALA A 205 12.26 16.54 6.38
N SER A 206 13.13 16.24 7.34
CA SER A 206 13.20 16.88 8.65
C SER A 206 14.60 17.42 8.99
N HIS A 207 15.40 17.77 7.97
CA HIS A 207 16.60 18.61 8.10
C HIS A 207 16.56 19.69 7.02
#